data_AF-A0A9P8IWQ4-F1
#
_entry.id   AF-A0A9P8IWQ4-F1
#
_cell.length_a   1.000
_cell.length_b   1.000
_cell.length_c   1.000
_cell.angle_alpha   90.00
_cell.angle_beta   90.00
_cell.angle_gamma   90.00
#
_symmetry.space_group_name_H-M   'P 1'
#
loop_
_entity.id
_entity.type
_entity.pdbx_description
1 polymer ?
#
loop_
_entity_poly.entity_id
_entity_poly.type
_entity_poly.pdbx_seq_one_letter_code
_entity_poly.pdbx_strand_id
1 'polypeptide(L)'
;MKVKNLRLDDLTKPEMAVFLQKEFEKLPKELSADLPIEQFIKKLLEKAQGVFLWLYLASKSITHGIMNGDVGVTLSKRLDELPEELESLYQKMWERLNGGNQVYRHTASRYFRFAIVDGWDIDLWTKEDKIFFAMSEPNLVQLSLAVKVQDGLIFPPKGSEIKLSDLDTLCAATELDIQIRCAGMLQVGRHSDLKDDFPDAIRRLMRPVQFIHRTAHDFLVDTEHGQSILNHRSNEPTLVDEHLKLLKCRLSLANTYYRELEVESDVRDIIAECNQLNAKRANPEAILTILRITKDLYEDGALRKFYLAEDNALSFPCVMACYLDSFDEFIISSFMPTPSPELATESLHELDDLRHD
;
A
#
# COMPACT_ATOMS: atom_id res chain seq x y z
N MET A 1 -31.25 15.73 40.12
CA MET A 1 -30.06 16.39 39.52
C MET A 1 -29.93 15.88 38.10
N LYS A 2 -30.33 16.66 37.08
CA LYS A 2 -30.21 16.26 35.66
C LYS A 2 -28.74 16.39 35.28
N VAL A 3 -28.09 15.26 35.02
CA VAL A 3 -26.75 15.24 34.40
C VAL A 3 -26.91 15.87 33.01
N LYS A 4 -26.23 16.98 32.75
CA LYS A 4 -26.12 17.54 31.39
C LYS A 4 -25.40 16.49 30.55
N ASN A 5 -26.09 15.87 29.60
CA ASN A 5 -25.45 15.05 28.59
C ASN A 5 -24.54 15.97 27.78
N LEU A 6 -23.23 15.91 28.06
CA LEU A 6 -22.20 16.51 27.23
C LEU A 6 -22.28 15.82 25.87
N ARG A 7 -22.80 16.52 24.86
CA ARG A 7 -22.72 16.03 23.48
C ARG A 7 -21.26 16.20 23.07
N LEU A 8 -20.66 15.13 22.53
CA LEU A 8 -19.29 15.17 22.00
C LEU A 8 -19.10 16.35 21.03
N ASP A 9 -20.12 16.62 20.22
CA ASP A 9 -20.19 17.74 19.29
C ASP A 9 -20.01 19.12 19.98
N ASP A 10 -20.57 19.33 21.17
CA ASP A 10 -20.39 20.58 21.92
C ASP A 10 -18.99 20.72 22.53
N LEU A 11 -18.27 19.62 22.68
CA LEU A 11 -16.89 19.58 23.15
C LEU A 11 -15.86 19.74 22.03
N THR A 12 -16.21 19.42 20.77
CA THR A 12 -15.28 19.47 19.63
C THR A 12 -15.45 20.72 18.75
N LYS A 13 -16.60 21.39 18.82
CA LYS A 13 -16.91 22.60 18.04
C LYS A 13 -15.85 23.70 18.17
N PRO A 14 -15.34 24.04 19.37
CA PRO A 14 -14.30 25.07 19.49
C PRO A 14 -13.04 24.73 18.71
N GLU A 15 -12.54 23.51 18.83
CA GLU A 15 -11.33 23.03 18.14
C GLU A 15 -11.53 22.98 16.64
N MET A 16 -12.70 22.52 16.19
CA MET A 16 -13.10 22.54 14.79
C MET A 16 -13.15 23.96 14.21
N ALA A 17 -13.65 24.93 14.97
CA ALA A 17 -13.70 26.32 14.52
C ALA A 17 -12.29 26.90 14.35
N VAL A 18 -11.40 26.64 15.32
CA VAL A 18 -9.98 27.03 15.24
C VAL A 18 -9.29 26.36 14.04
N PHE A 19 -9.56 25.08 13.81
CA PHE A 19 -9.04 24.38 12.63
C PHE A 19 -9.48 25.06 11.33
N LEU A 20 -10.78 25.33 11.15
CA LEU A 20 -11.28 25.99 9.95
C LEU A 20 -10.70 27.39 9.76
N GLN A 21 -10.61 28.19 10.82
CA GLN A 21 -10.00 29.53 10.75
C GLN A 21 -8.57 29.44 10.22
N LYS A 22 -7.75 28.54 10.78
CA LYS A 22 -6.37 28.31 10.32
C LYS A 22 -6.29 27.81 8.87
N GLU A 23 -7.23 26.97 8.43
CA GLU A 23 -7.26 26.51 7.04
C GLU A 23 -7.63 27.64 6.07
N PHE A 24 -8.62 28.48 6.40
CA PHE A 24 -9.01 29.61 5.56
C PHE A 24 -7.99 30.76 5.57
N GLU A 25 -7.26 30.97 6.66
CA GLU A 25 -6.17 31.95 6.75
C GLU A 25 -4.99 31.65 5.81
N LYS A 26 -4.81 30.38 5.41
CA LYS A 26 -3.78 29.97 4.44
C LYS A 26 -4.12 30.36 3.00
N LEU A 27 -5.37 30.73 2.72
CA LEU A 27 -5.79 31.09 1.37
C LEU A 27 -5.19 32.42 0.93
N PRO A 28 -4.88 32.58 -0.37
CA PRO A 28 -4.51 33.89 -0.91
C PRO A 28 -5.59 34.93 -0.61
N LYS A 29 -5.19 36.09 -0.08
CA LYS A 29 -6.13 37.16 0.30
C LYS A 29 -6.89 37.69 -0.92
N GLU A 30 -6.25 37.68 -2.07
CA GLU A 30 -6.81 38.11 -3.36
C GLU A 30 -8.02 37.25 -3.78
N LEU A 31 -8.03 35.97 -3.40
CA LEU A 31 -9.10 35.03 -3.73
C LEU A 31 -10.19 34.95 -2.65
N SER A 32 -9.91 35.43 -1.44
CA SER A 32 -10.77 35.23 -0.27
C SER A 32 -11.36 36.51 0.33
N ALA A 33 -10.88 37.71 -0.04
CA ALA A 33 -11.28 38.97 0.56
C ALA A 33 -12.79 39.26 0.50
N ASP A 34 -13.43 38.94 -0.62
CA ASP A 34 -14.86 39.23 -0.84
C ASP A 34 -15.77 38.03 -0.51
N LEU A 35 -15.21 36.95 0.04
CA LEU A 35 -15.97 35.74 0.35
C LEU A 35 -16.56 35.79 1.77
N PRO A 36 -17.77 35.24 1.98
CA PRO A 36 -18.39 35.19 3.30
C PRO A 36 -17.81 34.05 4.17
N ILE A 37 -16.51 34.12 4.47
CA ILE A 37 -15.75 33.07 5.17
C ILE A 37 -16.40 32.68 6.51
N GLU A 38 -16.85 33.65 7.31
CA GLU A 38 -17.52 33.37 8.59
C GLU A 38 -18.79 32.55 8.41
N GLN A 39 -19.55 32.79 7.33
CA GLN A 39 -20.77 32.02 7.04
C GLN A 39 -20.42 30.59 6.59
N PHE A 40 -19.35 30.42 5.81
CA PHE A 40 -18.85 29.10 5.44
C PHE A 40 -18.41 28.31 6.67
N ILE A 41 -17.66 28.94 7.58
CA ILE A 41 -17.22 28.32 8.84
C ILE A 41 -18.44 27.86 9.65
N LYS A 42 -19.42 28.74 9.86
CA LYS A 42 -20.63 28.41 10.64
C LYS A 42 -21.35 27.21 10.06
N LYS A 43 -21.59 27.19 8.75
CA LYS A 43 -22.33 26.12 8.08
C LYS A 43 -21.56 24.80 8.02
N LEU A 44 -20.24 24.85 7.86
CA LEU A 44 -19.38 23.68 7.97
C LEU A 44 -19.44 23.06 9.37
N LEU A 45 -19.38 23.87 10.42
CA LEU A 45 -19.52 23.41 11.81
C LEU A 45 -20.89 22.79 12.08
N GLU A 46 -21.96 23.41 11.57
CA GLU A 46 -23.32 22.89 11.70
C GLU A 46 -23.49 21.53 11.01
N LYS A 47 -22.95 21.36 9.81
CA LYS A 47 -23.08 20.10 9.05
C LYS A 47 -22.16 18.98 9.52
N ALA A 48 -21.04 19.31 10.16
CA ALA A 48 -20.08 18.31 10.64
C ALA A 48 -20.62 17.42 11.76
N GLN A 49 -21.60 17.89 12.54
CA GLN A 49 -22.21 17.13 13.65
C GLN A 49 -21.18 16.46 14.58
N GLY A 50 -20.02 17.11 14.80
CA GLY A 50 -18.94 16.61 15.65
C GLY A 50 -17.96 15.66 14.96
N VAL A 51 -18.10 15.40 13.66
CA VAL A 51 -17.22 14.51 12.89
C VAL A 51 -16.08 15.31 12.24
N PHE A 52 -14.90 15.30 12.89
CA PHE A 52 -13.75 16.11 12.43
C PHE A 52 -13.29 15.74 11.01
N LEU A 53 -13.33 14.46 10.67
CA LEU A 53 -12.96 14.00 9.33
C LEU A 53 -13.91 14.53 8.24
N TRP A 54 -15.22 14.53 8.52
CA TRP A 54 -16.21 15.13 7.62
C TRP A 54 -15.85 16.60 7.40
N LEU A 55 -15.57 17.31 8.49
CA LEU A 55 -15.20 18.73 8.45
C LEU A 55 -13.94 18.98 7.61
N TYR A 56 -12.91 18.15 7.79
CA TYR A 56 -11.67 18.20 7.03
C TYR A 56 -11.90 17.99 5.52
N LEU A 57 -12.72 17.01 5.15
CA LEU A 57 -13.01 16.72 3.74
C LEU A 57 -13.88 17.80 3.10
N ALA A 58 -14.89 18.26 3.84
CA ALA A 58 -15.78 19.35 3.43
C ALA A 58 -15.01 20.67 3.27
N SER A 59 -14.12 21.01 4.20
CA SER A 59 -13.31 22.24 4.11
C SER A 59 -12.39 22.21 2.88
N LYS A 60 -11.72 21.08 2.60
CA LYS A 60 -10.94 20.90 1.37
C LYS A 60 -11.77 21.11 0.10
N SER A 61 -13.02 20.65 0.08
CA SER A 61 -13.94 20.86 -1.04
C SER A 61 -14.18 22.36 -1.29
N ILE A 62 -14.36 23.14 -0.22
CA ILE A 62 -14.57 24.60 -0.30
C ILE A 62 -13.27 25.32 -0.67
N THR A 63 -12.16 25.03 0.00
CA THR A 63 -10.83 25.56 -0.33
C THR A 63 -10.49 25.36 -1.80
N HIS A 64 -10.77 24.16 -2.35
CA HIS A 64 -10.54 23.90 -3.78
C HIS A 64 -11.41 24.77 -4.69
N GLY A 65 -12.69 25.00 -4.34
CA GLY A 65 -13.54 25.92 -5.09
C GLY A 65 -13.00 27.35 -5.07
N ILE A 66 -12.51 27.82 -3.92
CA ILE A 66 -11.91 29.16 -3.78
C ILE A 66 -10.65 29.27 -4.66
N MET A 67 -9.78 28.27 -4.62
CA MET A 67 -8.57 28.22 -5.45
C MET A 67 -8.88 28.17 -6.95
N ASN A 68 -10.05 27.66 -7.33
CA ASN A 68 -10.54 27.67 -8.72
C ASN A 68 -11.22 28.99 -9.11
N GLY A 69 -11.37 29.95 -8.20
CA GLY A 69 -12.03 31.23 -8.44
C GLY A 69 -13.56 31.18 -8.40
N ASP A 70 -14.15 30.16 -7.75
CA ASP A 70 -15.60 30.08 -7.59
C ASP A 70 -16.13 31.28 -6.78
N VAL A 71 -17.17 31.95 -7.29
CA VAL A 71 -17.83 33.05 -6.58
C VAL A 71 -18.58 32.56 -5.33
N GLY A 72 -18.79 33.45 -4.36
CA GLY A 72 -19.40 33.10 -3.06
C GLY A 72 -20.77 32.39 -3.16
N VAL A 73 -21.58 32.72 -4.17
CA VAL A 73 -22.87 32.04 -4.42
C VAL A 73 -22.67 30.57 -4.82
N THR A 74 -21.69 30.31 -5.70
CA THR A 74 -21.34 28.94 -6.13
C THR A 74 -20.80 28.12 -4.96
N LEU A 75 -19.92 28.70 -4.15
CA LEU A 75 -19.38 28.07 -2.95
C LEU A 75 -20.45 27.77 -1.91
N SER A 76 -21.40 28.69 -1.70
CA SER A 76 -22.53 28.50 -0.79
C SER A 76 -23.40 27.32 -1.22
N LYS A 77 -23.72 27.23 -2.52
CA LYS A 77 -24.48 26.12 -3.09
C LYS A 77 -23.72 24.81 -2.96
N ARG A 78 -22.42 24.80 -3.28
CA ARG A 78 -21.56 23.62 -3.11
C ARG A 78 -21.59 23.10 -1.67
N LEU A 79 -21.58 24.01 -0.70
CA LEU A 79 -21.67 23.70 0.73
C LEU A 79 -23.07 23.18 1.14
N ASP A 80 -24.15 23.72 0.55
CA ASP A 80 -25.53 23.21 0.77
C ASP A 80 -25.66 21.76 0.32
N GLU A 81 -25.09 21.44 -0.84
CA GLU A 81 -25.22 20.13 -1.43
C GLU A 81 -24.31 19.07 -0.78
N LEU A 82 -23.42 19.43 0.16
CA LEU A 82 -22.65 18.43 0.89
C LEU A 82 -23.58 17.62 1.80
N PRO A 83 -23.54 16.29 1.75
CA PRO A 83 -24.32 15.45 2.66
C PRO A 83 -23.74 15.52 4.08
N GLU A 84 -24.57 15.26 5.09
CA GLU A 84 -24.15 15.29 6.50
C GLU A 84 -23.50 13.96 6.94
N GLU A 85 -23.87 12.86 6.28
CA GLU A 85 -23.30 11.55 6.53
C GLU A 85 -21.95 11.39 5.81
N LEU A 86 -20.96 10.82 6.52
CA LEU A 86 -19.61 10.64 6.00
C LEU A 86 -19.56 9.66 4.81
N GLU A 87 -20.37 8.60 4.84
CA GLU A 87 -20.49 7.66 3.71
C GLU A 87 -20.98 8.38 2.44
N SER A 88 -22.08 9.12 2.54
CA SER A 88 -22.59 9.92 1.41
C SER A 88 -21.58 10.97 0.96
N LEU A 89 -20.75 11.50 1.87
CA LEU A 89 -19.69 12.43 1.50
C LEU A 89 -18.63 11.74 0.63
N TYR A 90 -18.21 10.52 0.96
CA TYR A 90 -17.32 9.74 0.10
C TYR A 90 -17.94 9.44 -1.26
N GLN A 91 -19.21 9.05 -1.31
CA GLN A 91 -19.93 8.83 -2.57
C GLN A 91 -19.93 10.10 -3.43
N LYS A 92 -20.25 11.26 -2.85
CA LYS A 92 -20.24 12.53 -3.56
C LYS A 92 -18.84 12.95 -4.02
N MET A 93 -17.81 12.70 -3.21
CA MET A 93 -16.41 12.94 -3.58
C MET A 93 -15.99 12.06 -4.77
N TRP A 94 -16.37 10.79 -4.74
CA TRP A 94 -16.16 9.84 -5.81
C TRP A 94 -16.87 10.25 -7.10
N GLU A 95 -18.18 10.54 -7.04
CA GLU A 95 -18.99 10.94 -8.20
C GLU A 95 -18.49 12.22 -8.85
N ARG A 96 -18.10 13.22 -8.06
CA ARG A 96 -17.57 14.48 -8.59
C ARG A 96 -16.32 14.27 -9.45
N LEU A 97 -15.45 13.34 -9.05
CA LEU A 97 -14.18 13.11 -9.73
C LEU A 97 -14.29 12.06 -10.85
N ASN A 98 -15.08 11.02 -10.61
CA ASN A 98 -15.08 9.79 -11.40
C ASN A 98 -16.44 9.48 -12.06
N GLY A 99 -17.49 10.26 -11.79
CA GLY A 99 -18.86 10.00 -12.25
C GLY A 99 -19.00 9.80 -13.76
N GLY A 100 -18.29 10.62 -14.55
CA GLY A 100 -18.31 10.55 -16.01
C GLY A 100 -17.07 9.92 -16.65
N ASN A 101 -16.10 9.41 -15.87
CA ASN A 101 -14.79 9.02 -16.40
C ASN A 101 -14.47 7.56 -16.08
N GLN A 102 -14.77 6.67 -17.03
CA GLN A 102 -14.53 5.22 -16.89
C GLN A 102 -13.05 4.87 -16.75
N VAL A 103 -12.17 5.64 -17.39
CA VAL A 103 -10.73 5.43 -17.26
C VAL A 103 -10.28 5.74 -15.83
N TYR A 104 -10.80 6.81 -15.22
CA TYR A 104 -10.44 7.15 -13.85
C TYR A 104 -11.00 6.14 -12.85
N ARG A 105 -12.26 5.73 -13.03
CA ARG A 105 -12.89 4.68 -12.22
C ARG A 105 -12.07 3.41 -12.18
N HIS A 106 -11.71 2.88 -13.35
CA HIS A 106 -10.91 1.66 -13.46
C HIS A 106 -9.50 1.82 -12.87
N THR A 107 -8.85 2.96 -13.09
CA THR A 107 -7.53 3.18 -12.50
C THR A 107 -7.61 3.27 -10.97
N ALA A 108 -8.57 4.01 -10.43
CA ALA A 108 -8.74 4.15 -8.99
C ALA A 108 -9.18 2.85 -8.30
N SER A 109 -10.07 2.06 -8.94
CA SER A 109 -10.46 0.75 -8.41
C SER A 109 -9.24 -0.14 -8.21
N ARG A 110 -8.33 -0.20 -9.19
CA ARG A 110 -7.08 -0.98 -9.05
C ARG A 110 -6.23 -0.51 -7.88
N TYR A 111 -6.08 0.80 -7.67
CA TYR A 111 -5.35 1.31 -6.50
C TYR A 111 -6.00 0.92 -5.17
N PHE A 112 -7.33 1.03 -5.06
CA PHE A 112 -8.02 0.63 -3.84
C PHE A 112 -7.92 -0.86 -3.56
N ARG A 113 -8.06 -1.69 -4.59
CA ARG A 113 -7.96 -3.14 -4.45
C ARG A 113 -6.58 -3.57 -3.94
N PHE A 114 -5.50 -3.04 -4.52
CA PHE A 114 -4.16 -3.28 -3.99
C PHE A 114 -3.94 -2.66 -2.60
N ALA A 115 -4.57 -1.53 -2.27
CA ALA A 115 -4.47 -0.96 -0.92
C ALA A 115 -5.21 -1.78 0.15
N ILE A 116 -6.12 -2.69 -0.23
CA ILE A 116 -6.95 -3.50 0.68
C ILE A 116 -6.48 -4.96 0.74
N VAL A 117 -5.88 -5.47 -0.33
CA VAL A 117 -5.40 -6.85 -0.37
C VAL A 117 -4.30 -7.06 0.68
N ASP A 118 -4.28 -8.28 1.22
CA ASP A 118 -3.20 -8.72 2.11
C ASP A 118 -1.87 -8.85 1.36
N GLY A 119 -0.82 -9.10 2.13
CA GLY A 119 0.48 -9.44 1.61
C GLY A 119 1.41 -8.25 1.45
N TRP A 120 1.35 -7.30 2.39
CA TRP A 120 2.19 -6.10 2.43
C TRP A 120 3.38 -6.21 3.39
N ASP A 121 3.40 -7.24 4.24
CA ASP A 121 4.48 -7.48 5.20
C ASP A 121 5.82 -7.63 4.48
N ILE A 122 6.79 -6.81 4.87
CA ILE A 122 8.15 -6.84 4.35
C ILE A 122 9.15 -6.47 5.44
N ASP A 123 10.17 -7.31 5.57
CA ASP A 123 11.35 -7.12 6.39
C ASP A 123 12.57 -6.88 5.49
N LEU A 124 13.27 -5.78 5.77
CA LEU A 124 14.50 -5.38 5.09
C LEU A 124 15.67 -5.30 6.07
N TRP A 125 16.83 -5.69 5.56
CA TRP A 125 18.08 -5.71 6.29
C TRP A 125 19.19 -5.06 5.46
N THR A 126 20.10 -4.35 6.12
CA THR A 126 21.33 -3.91 5.50
C THR A 126 22.39 -5.01 5.61
N LYS A 127 23.30 -5.10 4.64
CA LYS A 127 24.34 -6.14 4.50
C LYS A 127 25.21 -6.38 5.74
N GLU A 128 25.30 -5.41 6.65
CA GLU A 128 26.05 -5.55 7.90
C GLU A 128 25.20 -6.19 9.02
N ASP A 129 23.97 -6.64 8.75
CA ASP A 129 23.01 -7.24 9.70
C ASP A 129 22.70 -6.35 10.92
N LYS A 130 23.03 -5.06 10.84
CA LYS A 130 22.94 -4.11 11.96
C LYS A 130 21.54 -3.55 12.18
N ILE A 131 20.73 -3.52 11.12
CA ILE A 131 19.50 -2.71 11.10
C ILE A 131 18.37 -3.45 10.43
N PHE A 132 17.32 -3.65 11.23
CA PHE A 132 16.03 -4.18 10.83
C PHE A 132 15.03 -3.06 10.54
N PHE A 133 14.25 -3.24 9.48
CA PHE A 133 13.05 -2.46 9.19
C PHE A 133 11.91 -3.40 8.78
N ALA A 134 10.76 -3.24 9.42
CA ALA A 134 9.53 -3.95 9.09
C ALA A 134 8.45 -2.97 8.64
N MET A 135 7.68 -3.35 7.61
CA MET A 135 6.54 -2.59 7.14
C MET A 135 5.39 -3.54 6.78
N SER A 136 4.19 -3.24 7.27
CA SER A 136 2.96 -3.99 6.95
C SER A 136 1.97 -3.17 6.11
N GLU A 137 2.32 -1.94 5.77
CA GLU A 137 1.46 -1.03 5.02
C GLU A 137 1.81 -1.04 3.52
N PRO A 138 0.85 -0.74 2.64
CA PRO A 138 1.14 -0.54 1.23
C PRO A 138 2.24 0.49 1.02
N ASN A 139 3.21 0.21 0.15
CA ASN A 139 4.27 1.16 -0.20
C ASN A 139 4.19 1.57 -1.67
N LEU A 140 4.65 2.78 -1.97
CA LEU A 140 4.47 3.42 -3.26
C LEU A 140 5.11 2.62 -4.40
N VAL A 141 6.32 2.10 -4.22
CA VAL A 141 7.06 1.42 -5.29
C VAL A 141 6.48 0.06 -5.65
N GLN A 142 6.14 -0.77 -4.68
CA GLN A 142 5.50 -2.06 -4.94
C GLN A 142 4.09 -1.87 -5.50
N LEU A 143 3.31 -0.90 -4.99
CA LEU A 143 2.01 -0.53 -5.56
C LEU A 143 2.15 -0.05 -7.01
N SER A 144 3.16 0.76 -7.30
CA SER A 144 3.43 1.28 -8.64
C SER A 144 3.72 0.17 -9.62
N LEU A 145 4.55 -0.80 -9.21
CA LEU A 145 4.86 -1.96 -10.01
C LEU A 145 3.61 -2.82 -10.25
N ALA A 146 2.83 -3.10 -9.19
CA ALA A 146 1.63 -3.92 -9.27
C ALA A 146 0.55 -3.30 -10.17
N VAL A 147 0.40 -1.97 -10.16
CA VAL A 147 -0.61 -1.30 -10.97
C VAL A 147 -0.12 -1.06 -12.40
N LYS A 148 1.11 -0.59 -12.59
CA LYS A 148 1.55 -0.09 -13.91
C LYS A 148 2.24 -1.13 -14.78
N VAL A 149 2.79 -2.21 -14.20
CA VAL A 149 3.48 -3.25 -14.96
C VAL A 149 2.54 -4.44 -15.21
N GLN A 150 2.55 -4.95 -16.44
CA GLN A 150 1.79 -6.15 -16.81
C GLN A 150 2.40 -7.37 -16.11
N ASP A 151 1.57 -8.33 -15.70
CA ASP A 151 2.01 -9.47 -14.88
C ASP A 151 3.18 -10.25 -15.52
N GLY A 152 3.09 -10.54 -16.82
CA GLY A 152 4.15 -11.23 -17.57
C GLY A 152 5.45 -10.43 -17.77
N LEU A 153 5.51 -9.17 -17.33
CA LEU A 153 6.69 -8.30 -17.42
C LEU A 153 7.33 -8.04 -16.04
N ILE A 154 6.79 -8.58 -14.94
CA ILE A 154 7.38 -8.41 -13.59
C ILE A 154 8.65 -9.25 -13.45
N PHE A 155 8.69 -10.41 -14.09
CA PHE A 155 9.87 -11.27 -14.23
C PHE A 155 10.26 -11.40 -15.71
N PRO A 156 10.80 -10.33 -16.30
CA PRO A 156 11.15 -10.33 -17.71
C PRO A 156 12.34 -11.28 -17.97
N PRO A 157 12.55 -11.72 -19.23
CA PRO A 157 13.70 -12.54 -19.59
C PRO A 157 15.04 -11.87 -19.21
N LYS A 158 16.07 -12.68 -18.93
CA LYS A 158 17.43 -12.21 -18.61
C LYS A 158 17.89 -11.12 -19.59
N GLY A 159 18.17 -9.91 -19.09
CA GLY A 159 18.59 -8.74 -19.88
C GLY A 159 17.56 -7.60 -20.01
N SER A 160 16.35 -7.76 -19.47
CA SER A 160 15.31 -6.69 -19.43
C SER A 160 14.87 -6.38 -18.00
N GLU A 161 15.82 -6.39 -17.07
CA GLU A 161 15.56 -6.15 -15.64
C GLU A 161 15.03 -4.73 -15.37
N ILE A 162 14.13 -4.62 -14.41
CA ILE A 162 13.58 -3.34 -13.95
C ILE A 162 14.67 -2.60 -13.19
N LYS A 163 14.99 -1.39 -13.65
CA LYS A 163 15.99 -0.53 -13.02
C LYS A 163 15.38 0.41 -12.00
N LEU A 164 16.21 0.89 -11.09
CA LEU A 164 15.81 1.85 -10.07
C LEU A 164 15.27 3.16 -10.67
N SER A 165 15.82 3.61 -11.81
CA SER A 165 15.30 4.77 -12.55
C SER A 165 13.90 4.55 -13.13
N ASP A 166 13.57 3.32 -13.51
CA ASP A 166 12.23 2.97 -14.00
C ASP A 166 11.24 3.03 -12.84
N LEU A 167 11.65 2.57 -11.65
CA LEU A 167 10.85 2.64 -10.42
C LEU A 167 10.53 4.08 -10.02
N ASP A 168 11.48 5.01 -10.09
CA ASP A 168 11.24 6.44 -9.82
C ASP A 168 10.14 7.00 -10.74
N THR A 169 10.20 6.67 -12.04
CA THR A 169 9.20 7.11 -13.03
C THR A 169 7.83 6.52 -12.74
N LEU A 170 7.77 5.23 -12.39
CA LEU A 170 6.53 4.55 -12.02
C LEU A 170 5.92 5.15 -10.75
N CYS A 171 6.75 5.44 -9.74
CA CYS A 171 6.32 6.05 -8.48
C CYS A 171 5.72 7.44 -8.69
N ALA A 172 6.40 8.31 -9.45
CA ALA A 172 5.90 9.65 -9.74
C ALA A 172 4.55 9.61 -10.47
N ALA A 173 4.41 8.72 -11.45
CA ALA A 173 3.16 8.52 -12.17
C ALA A 173 2.04 7.94 -11.28
N THR A 174 2.38 7.07 -10.31
CA THR A 174 1.41 6.49 -9.38
C THR A 174 0.93 7.50 -8.36
N GLU A 175 1.84 8.29 -7.78
CA GLU A 175 1.48 9.34 -6.84
C GLU A 175 0.53 10.36 -7.48
N LEU A 176 0.79 10.75 -8.73
CA LEU A 176 -0.10 11.60 -9.51
C LEU A 176 -1.47 10.95 -9.76
N ASP A 177 -1.50 9.67 -10.15
CA ASP A 177 -2.77 8.97 -10.36
C ASP A 177 -3.60 8.85 -9.07
N ILE A 178 -2.96 8.55 -7.93
CA ILE A 178 -3.65 8.51 -6.62
C ILE A 178 -4.28 9.87 -6.31
N GLN A 179 -3.51 10.96 -6.48
CA GLN A 179 -3.99 12.32 -6.24
C GLN A 179 -5.18 12.69 -7.14
N ILE A 180 -5.13 12.32 -8.42
CA ILE A 180 -6.11 12.73 -9.42
C ILE A 180 -7.34 11.81 -9.49
N ARG A 181 -7.24 10.55 -9.04
CA ARG A 181 -8.27 9.54 -9.33
C ARG A 181 -8.88 8.90 -8.08
N CYS A 182 -8.14 8.82 -6.97
CA CYS A 182 -8.62 8.16 -5.75
C CYS A 182 -9.52 9.04 -4.87
N ALA A 183 -10.02 10.17 -5.39
CA ALA A 183 -10.98 11.06 -4.72
C ALA A 183 -10.55 11.52 -3.32
N GLY A 184 -9.25 11.56 -3.04
CA GLY A 184 -8.73 11.87 -1.71
C GLY A 184 -9.04 10.81 -0.65
N MET A 185 -9.41 9.59 -1.04
CA MET A 185 -9.59 8.46 -0.11
C MET A 185 -8.27 7.77 0.20
N LEU A 186 -7.28 7.89 -0.69
CA LEU A 186 -5.93 7.35 -0.55
C LEU A 186 -4.89 8.47 -0.66
N GLN A 187 -3.78 8.37 0.07
CA GLN A 187 -2.68 9.33 0.05
C GLN A 187 -1.32 8.63 0.11
N VAL A 188 -0.30 9.29 -0.43
CA VAL A 188 1.09 8.88 -0.30
C VAL A 188 1.72 9.66 0.86
N GLY A 189 2.29 8.97 1.84
CA GLY A 189 3.01 9.55 2.97
C GLY A 189 4.21 10.37 2.50
N ARG A 190 4.67 11.35 3.28
CA ARG A 190 5.75 12.26 2.85
C ARG A 190 7.13 11.62 2.90
N HIS A 191 7.36 10.75 3.87
CA HIS A 191 8.62 10.07 4.10
C HIS A 191 8.33 8.61 4.44
N SER A 192 9.32 7.74 4.25
CA SER A 192 9.32 6.40 4.83
C SER A 192 9.91 6.45 6.25
N ASP A 193 9.50 5.54 7.11
CA ASP A 193 10.08 5.35 8.45
C ASP A 193 11.41 4.55 8.42
N LEU A 194 11.90 4.22 7.23
CA LEU A 194 13.24 3.67 7.01
C LEU A 194 14.31 4.57 7.62
N LYS A 195 15.23 3.94 8.38
CA LYS A 195 16.37 4.60 9.02
C LYS A 195 17.35 5.16 7.99
N ASP A 196 18.13 6.16 8.41
CA ASP A 196 19.10 6.88 7.56
C ASP A 196 20.21 5.98 6.98
N ASP A 197 20.45 4.82 7.58
CA ASP A 197 21.42 3.83 7.09
C ASP A 197 20.96 3.09 5.82
N PHE A 198 19.67 3.12 5.48
CA PHE A 198 19.19 2.61 4.20
C PHE A 198 19.49 3.61 3.07
N PRO A 199 19.82 3.14 1.86
CA PRO A 199 20.03 4.02 0.71
C PRO A 199 18.86 4.97 0.47
N ASP A 200 19.16 6.25 0.23
CA ASP A 200 18.17 7.32 0.00
C ASP A 200 17.15 6.99 -1.09
N ALA A 201 17.59 6.24 -2.10
CA ALA A 201 16.73 5.74 -3.16
C ALA A 201 15.57 4.88 -2.62
N ILE A 202 15.84 3.93 -1.72
CA ILE A 202 14.82 3.06 -1.12
C ILE A 202 13.89 3.88 -0.23
N ARG A 203 14.43 4.77 0.60
CA ARG A 203 13.62 5.63 1.49
C ARG A 203 12.63 6.49 0.72
N ARG A 204 13.03 7.00 -0.45
CA ARG A 204 12.16 7.77 -1.35
C ARG A 204 11.07 6.90 -2.00
N LEU A 205 11.42 5.68 -2.41
CA LEU A 205 10.54 4.78 -3.14
C LEU A 205 9.52 4.06 -2.22
N MET A 206 9.90 3.75 -0.99
CA MET A 206 9.09 3.01 -0.01
C MET A 206 8.25 3.93 0.89
N ARG A 207 7.78 5.06 0.36
CA ARG A 207 6.83 5.91 1.07
C ARG A 207 5.50 5.15 1.24
N PRO A 208 4.87 5.17 2.43
CA PRO A 208 3.64 4.43 2.66
C PRO A 208 2.48 5.03 1.84
N VAL A 209 1.55 4.18 1.44
CA VAL A 209 0.31 4.53 0.77
C VAL A 209 -0.83 4.09 1.67
N GLN A 210 -1.59 5.05 2.17
CA GLN A 210 -2.55 4.82 3.23
C GLN A 210 -3.90 5.42 2.87
N PHE A 211 -4.96 4.84 3.43
CA PHE A 211 -6.25 5.52 3.49
C PHE A 211 -6.11 6.78 4.33
N ILE A 212 -6.77 7.86 3.91
CA ILE A 212 -6.78 9.11 4.69
C ILE A 212 -7.38 8.92 6.09
N HIS A 213 -8.19 7.88 6.26
CA HIS A 213 -8.78 7.43 7.51
C HIS A 213 -9.37 6.02 7.34
N ARG A 214 -9.49 5.26 8.43
CA ARG A 214 -10.11 3.93 8.44
C ARG A 214 -11.52 3.92 7.82
N THR A 215 -12.32 4.96 8.03
CA THR A 215 -13.68 5.06 7.45
C THR A 215 -13.69 5.10 5.92
N ALA A 216 -12.60 5.50 5.26
CA ALA A 216 -12.52 5.44 3.81
C ALA A 216 -12.29 3.99 3.33
N HIS A 217 -11.51 3.22 4.09
CA HIS A 217 -11.39 1.77 3.90
C HIS A 217 -12.74 1.08 4.17
N ASP A 218 -13.35 1.32 5.32
CA ASP A 218 -14.63 0.74 5.70
C ASP A 218 -15.74 1.11 4.69
N PHE A 219 -15.74 2.34 4.17
CA PHE A 219 -16.62 2.73 3.07
C PHE A 219 -16.47 1.81 1.84
N LEU A 220 -15.23 1.52 1.43
CA LEU A 220 -14.96 0.69 0.25
C LEU A 220 -15.32 -0.78 0.47
N VAL A 221 -15.08 -1.30 1.67
CA VAL A 221 -15.23 -2.74 1.98
C VAL A 221 -16.65 -3.09 2.47
N ASP A 222 -17.26 -2.23 3.28
CA ASP A 222 -18.48 -2.57 4.03
C ASP A 222 -19.76 -2.03 3.39
N THR A 223 -19.68 -1.15 2.39
CA THR A 223 -20.85 -0.54 1.73
C THR A 223 -21.07 -1.09 0.32
N GLU A 224 -22.32 -1.16 -0.13
CA GLU A 224 -22.66 -1.58 -1.50
C GLU A 224 -22.03 -0.66 -2.55
N HIS A 225 -22.05 0.66 -2.30
CA HIS A 225 -21.45 1.62 -3.21
C HIS A 225 -19.93 1.44 -3.28
N GLY A 226 -19.27 1.27 -2.15
CA GLY A 226 -17.84 0.99 -2.07
C GLY A 226 -17.44 -0.29 -2.82
N GLN A 227 -18.18 -1.37 -2.62
CA GLN A 227 -17.95 -2.62 -3.33
C GLN A 227 -18.19 -2.49 -4.84
N SER A 228 -19.11 -1.62 -5.28
CA SER A 228 -19.29 -1.30 -6.70
C SER A 228 -18.09 -0.54 -7.30
N ILE A 229 -17.36 0.24 -6.48
CA ILE A 229 -16.11 0.90 -6.87
C ILE A 229 -14.99 -0.15 -7.01
N LEU A 230 -14.86 -1.06 -6.05
CA LEU A 230 -13.84 -2.11 -6.08
C LEU A 230 -14.06 -3.10 -7.23
N ASN A 231 -15.32 -3.47 -7.49
CA ASN A 231 -15.69 -4.44 -8.53
C ASN A 231 -16.15 -3.75 -9.81
N HIS A 232 -15.44 -2.69 -10.21
CA HIS A 232 -15.82 -1.84 -11.33
C HIS A 232 -16.01 -2.61 -12.66
N ARG A 233 -15.26 -3.70 -12.88
CA ARG A 233 -15.42 -4.58 -14.04
C ARG A 233 -15.83 -5.99 -13.62
N SER A 234 -16.63 -6.65 -14.45
CA SER A 234 -17.06 -8.05 -14.21
C SER A 234 -15.92 -9.07 -14.27
N ASN A 235 -14.78 -8.71 -14.88
CA ASN A 235 -13.61 -9.57 -15.04
C ASN A 235 -12.41 -9.03 -14.25
N GLU A 236 -12.65 -8.29 -13.15
CA GLU A 236 -11.53 -7.92 -12.27
C GLU A 236 -10.88 -9.20 -11.70
N PRO A 237 -9.55 -9.22 -11.54
CA PRO A 237 -8.86 -10.30 -10.84
C PRO A 237 -9.44 -10.48 -9.44
N THR A 238 -9.31 -11.66 -8.86
CA THR A 238 -9.66 -11.84 -7.43
C THR A 238 -8.63 -11.13 -6.55
N LEU A 239 -8.97 -10.84 -5.29
CA LEU A 239 -7.98 -10.34 -4.32
C LEU A 239 -6.81 -11.34 -4.14
N VAL A 240 -7.06 -12.64 -4.32
CA VAL A 240 -6.00 -13.67 -4.28
C VAL A 240 -5.05 -13.53 -5.47
N ASP A 241 -5.57 -13.21 -6.66
CA ASP A 241 -4.74 -12.94 -7.85
C ASP A 241 -3.91 -11.65 -7.68
N GLU A 242 -4.46 -10.64 -7.01
CA GLU A 242 -3.75 -9.41 -6.69
C GLU A 242 -2.67 -9.64 -5.64
N HIS A 243 -2.93 -10.47 -4.62
CA HIS A 243 -1.95 -10.90 -3.63
C HIS A 243 -0.79 -11.66 -4.29
N LEU A 244 -1.08 -12.61 -5.20
CA LEU A 244 -0.06 -13.27 -6.02
C LEU A 244 0.79 -12.24 -6.79
N LYS A 245 0.15 -11.27 -7.44
CA LYS A 245 0.86 -10.23 -8.19
C LYS A 245 1.74 -9.36 -7.30
N LEU A 246 1.28 -9.01 -6.10
CA LEU A 246 2.09 -8.26 -5.13
C LEU A 246 3.34 -9.02 -4.71
N LEU A 247 3.24 -10.33 -4.50
CA LEU A 247 4.38 -11.17 -4.14
C LEU A 247 5.41 -11.23 -5.29
N LYS A 248 4.95 -11.34 -6.54
CA LYS A 248 5.83 -11.23 -7.72
C LYS A 248 6.54 -9.88 -7.76
N CYS A 249 5.80 -8.79 -7.50
CA CYS A 249 6.38 -7.45 -7.44
C CYS A 249 7.45 -7.35 -6.34
N ARG A 250 7.22 -7.92 -5.16
CA ARG A 250 8.20 -7.93 -4.06
C ARG A 250 9.50 -8.63 -4.45
N LEU A 251 9.44 -9.80 -5.08
CA LEU A 251 10.63 -10.51 -5.55
C LEU A 251 11.39 -9.73 -6.64
N SER A 252 10.66 -9.07 -7.55
CA SER A 252 11.27 -8.20 -8.55
C SER A 252 12.02 -7.04 -7.90
N LEU A 253 11.44 -6.42 -6.87
CA LEU A 253 12.09 -5.36 -6.09
C LEU A 253 13.29 -5.87 -5.30
N ALA A 254 13.20 -7.05 -4.67
CA ALA A 254 14.33 -7.67 -3.96
C ALA A 254 15.54 -7.84 -4.88
N ASN A 255 15.32 -8.32 -6.11
CA ASN A 255 16.38 -8.41 -7.11
C ASN A 255 16.96 -7.03 -7.48
N THR A 256 16.11 -6.04 -7.79
CA THR A 256 16.58 -4.68 -8.14
C THR A 256 17.37 -4.04 -6.99
N TYR A 257 16.90 -4.17 -5.75
CA TYR A 257 17.58 -3.62 -4.57
C TYR A 257 18.91 -4.30 -4.31
N TYR A 258 18.98 -5.62 -4.45
CA TYR A 258 20.24 -6.34 -4.30
C TYR A 258 21.25 -5.92 -5.38
N ARG A 259 20.84 -5.92 -6.66
CA ARG A 259 21.73 -5.65 -7.79
C ARG A 259 22.22 -4.21 -7.86
N GLU A 260 21.39 -3.22 -7.52
CA GLU A 260 21.76 -1.80 -7.65
C GLU A 260 22.21 -1.16 -6.34
N LEU A 261 21.84 -1.71 -5.18
CA LEU A 261 22.05 -1.09 -3.88
C LEU A 261 22.66 -2.02 -2.82
N GLU A 262 22.90 -3.29 -3.14
CA GLU A 262 23.38 -4.31 -2.18
C GLU A 262 22.49 -4.44 -0.94
N VAL A 263 21.18 -4.26 -1.10
CA VAL A 263 20.19 -4.46 -0.04
C VAL A 263 19.49 -5.80 -0.23
N GLU A 264 19.55 -6.62 0.80
CA GLU A 264 19.01 -7.99 0.84
C GLU A 264 17.60 -7.98 1.45
N SER A 265 16.74 -8.93 1.04
CA SER A 265 15.40 -9.12 1.61
C SER A 265 15.30 -10.44 2.37
N ASP A 266 14.41 -10.50 3.37
CA ASP A 266 14.19 -11.74 4.14
C ASP A 266 13.36 -12.76 3.33
N VAL A 267 13.90 -13.96 3.16
CA VAL A 267 13.21 -15.06 2.47
C VAL A 267 11.99 -15.57 3.25
N ARG A 268 11.96 -15.41 4.58
CA ARG A 268 10.88 -15.93 5.44
C ARG A 268 9.54 -15.27 5.11
N ASP A 269 9.54 -13.97 4.83
CA ASP A 269 8.33 -13.25 4.45
C ASP A 269 7.74 -13.83 3.17
N ILE A 270 8.59 -14.10 2.18
CA ILE A 270 8.16 -14.70 0.90
C ILE A 270 7.53 -16.07 1.13
N ILE A 271 8.11 -16.89 2.01
CA ILE A 271 7.58 -18.23 2.32
C ILE A 271 6.26 -18.13 3.09
N ALA A 272 6.17 -17.25 4.08
CA ALA A 272 4.94 -17.02 4.83
C ALA A 272 3.79 -16.60 3.91
N GLU A 273 4.08 -15.73 2.94
CA GLU A 273 3.11 -15.29 1.93
C GLU A 273 2.70 -16.43 0.99
N CYS A 274 3.63 -17.31 0.60
CA CYS A 274 3.30 -18.52 -0.15
C CYS A 274 2.34 -19.45 0.63
N ASN A 275 2.56 -19.63 1.95
CA ASN A 275 1.65 -20.40 2.80
C ASN A 275 0.26 -19.76 2.87
N GLN A 276 0.19 -18.43 3.06
CA GLN A 276 -1.08 -17.70 3.09
C GLN A 276 -1.84 -17.82 1.76
N LEU A 277 -1.16 -17.65 0.64
CA LEU A 277 -1.72 -17.80 -0.70
C LEU A 277 -2.23 -19.23 -0.94
N ASN A 278 -1.46 -20.23 -0.52
CA ASN A 278 -1.89 -21.63 -0.59
C ASN A 278 -3.14 -21.90 0.26
N ALA A 279 -3.19 -21.38 1.50
CA ALA A 279 -4.36 -21.48 2.37
C ALA A 279 -5.60 -20.81 1.77
N LYS A 280 -5.41 -19.71 1.01
CA LYS A 280 -6.45 -19.01 0.23
C LYS A 280 -6.78 -19.69 -1.10
N ARG A 281 -6.22 -20.87 -1.39
CA ARG A 281 -6.44 -21.66 -2.62
C ARG A 281 -6.02 -20.92 -3.89
N ALA A 282 -4.96 -20.13 -3.81
CA ALA A 282 -4.33 -19.53 -4.98
C ALA A 282 -3.84 -20.62 -5.95
N ASN A 283 -3.61 -20.26 -7.21
CA ASN A 283 -3.15 -21.19 -8.23
C ASN A 283 -1.80 -21.85 -7.85
N PRO A 284 -1.74 -23.17 -7.65
CA PRO A 284 -0.52 -23.87 -7.24
C PRO A 284 0.64 -23.70 -8.22
N GLU A 285 0.37 -23.62 -9.53
CA GLU A 285 1.42 -23.41 -10.54
C GLU A 285 2.04 -22.02 -10.45
N ALA A 286 1.24 -21.02 -10.08
CA ALA A 286 1.74 -19.67 -9.85
C ALA A 286 2.62 -19.62 -8.59
N ILE A 287 2.22 -20.31 -7.52
CA ILE A 287 3.04 -20.45 -6.30
C ILE A 287 4.35 -21.18 -6.62
N LEU A 288 4.31 -22.31 -7.33
CA LEU A 288 5.52 -23.05 -7.74
C LEU A 288 6.46 -22.19 -8.59
N THR A 289 5.92 -21.34 -9.46
CA THR A 289 6.73 -20.39 -10.24
C THR A 289 7.42 -19.37 -9.33
N ILE A 290 6.69 -18.82 -8.35
CA ILE A 290 7.24 -17.91 -7.34
C ILE A 290 8.35 -18.62 -6.55
N LEU A 291 8.11 -19.83 -6.04
CA LEU A 291 9.09 -20.60 -5.26
C LEU A 291 10.37 -20.90 -6.04
N ARG A 292 10.28 -21.18 -7.35
CA ARG A 292 11.47 -21.35 -8.22
C ARG A 292 12.27 -20.05 -8.33
N ILE A 293 11.60 -18.91 -8.50
CA ILE A 293 12.26 -17.60 -8.55
C ILE A 293 12.86 -17.26 -7.18
N THR A 294 12.17 -17.59 -6.08
CA THR A 294 12.70 -17.45 -4.73
C THR A 294 13.98 -18.25 -4.54
N LYS A 295 14.02 -19.50 -5.04
CA LYS A 295 15.24 -20.33 -5.03
C LYS A 295 16.38 -19.63 -5.77
N ASP A 296 16.14 -19.22 -7.01
CA ASP A 296 17.16 -18.56 -7.84
C ASP A 296 17.71 -17.29 -7.16
N LEU A 297 16.83 -16.46 -6.58
CA LEU A 297 17.23 -15.23 -5.88
C LEU A 297 17.95 -15.48 -4.55
N TYR A 298 17.62 -16.57 -3.85
CA TYR A 298 18.33 -16.97 -2.63
C TYR A 298 19.74 -17.47 -2.96
N GLU A 299 19.87 -18.31 -3.99
CA GLU A 299 21.18 -18.81 -4.47
C GLU A 299 22.06 -17.69 -5.03
N ASP A 300 21.46 -16.66 -5.62
CA ASP A 300 22.15 -15.44 -6.10
C ASP A 300 22.50 -14.44 -4.96
N GLY A 301 22.05 -14.69 -3.72
CA GLY A 301 22.31 -13.86 -2.55
C GLY A 301 21.38 -12.65 -2.37
N ALA A 302 20.38 -12.46 -3.25
CA ALA A 302 19.41 -11.38 -3.13
C ALA A 302 18.40 -11.60 -2.00
N LEU A 303 18.18 -12.86 -1.62
CA LEU A 303 17.37 -13.25 -0.47
C LEU A 303 18.23 -13.98 0.55
N ARG A 304 17.98 -13.72 1.84
CA ARG A 304 18.66 -14.38 2.94
C ARG A 304 17.69 -14.67 4.06
N LYS A 305 17.99 -15.68 4.88
CA LYS A 305 17.30 -15.89 6.16
C LYS A 305 18.07 -15.18 7.27
N PHE A 306 17.49 -14.15 7.87
CA PHE A 306 18.13 -13.41 8.95
C PHE A 306 17.87 -14.06 10.32
N TYR A 307 18.93 -14.28 11.09
CA TYR A 307 18.91 -14.78 12.47
C TYR A 307 19.58 -13.75 13.40
N LEU A 308 19.18 -13.74 14.67
CA LEU A 308 19.84 -12.96 15.74
C LEU A 308 21.08 -13.67 16.33
N ALA A 309 21.48 -14.85 15.81
CA ALA A 309 22.61 -15.64 16.30
C ALA A 309 23.53 -16.08 15.15
N GLU A 310 24.82 -16.19 15.45
CA GLU A 310 25.96 -16.31 14.53
C GLU A 310 25.87 -17.50 13.55
N ASP A 311 25.85 -17.15 12.25
CA ASP A 311 26.79 -17.61 11.23
C ASP A 311 26.71 -19.03 10.62
N ASN A 312 25.52 -19.60 10.45
CA ASN A 312 25.31 -20.63 9.42
C ASN A 312 24.14 -20.24 8.51
N ALA A 313 24.46 -19.75 7.30
CA ALA A 313 23.47 -19.54 6.25
C ALA A 313 22.92 -20.90 5.80
N LEU A 314 21.75 -21.27 6.32
CA LEU A 314 21.07 -22.50 5.92
C LEU A 314 20.92 -22.56 4.41
N SER A 315 21.11 -23.74 3.83
CA SER A 315 20.78 -23.96 2.42
C SER A 315 19.31 -23.67 2.13
N PHE A 316 18.99 -23.25 0.91
CA PHE A 316 17.59 -22.97 0.51
C PHE A 316 16.63 -24.13 0.84
N PRO A 317 16.95 -25.40 0.53
CA PRO A 317 16.08 -26.52 0.87
C PRO A 317 15.83 -26.67 2.38
N CYS A 318 16.83 -26.41 3.22
CA CYS A 318 16.68 -26.41 4.68
C CYS A 318 15.71 -25.33 5.15
N VAL A 319 15.86 -24.11 4.62
CA VAL A 319 14.94 -23.00 4.93
C VAL A 319 13.51 -23.36 4.53
N MET A 320 13.33 -23.90 3.33
CA MET A 320 12.01 -24.30 2.83
C MET A 320 11.37 -25.39 3.69
N ALA A 321 12.13 -26.43 4.06
CA ALA A 321 11.65 -27.51 4.91
C ALA A 321 11.25 -27.04 6.32
N CYS A 322 11.78 -25.91 6.80
CA CYS A 322 11.42 -25.35 8.11
C CYS A 322 10.11 -24.54 8.08
N TYR A 323 9.79 -23.88 6.97
CA TYR A 323 8.74 -22.85 6.95
C TYR A 323 7.67 -23.02 5.89
N LEU A 324 7.90 -23.79 4.83
CA LEU A 324 6.88 -24.01 3.81
C LEU A 324 6.01 -25.19 4.23
N ASP A 325 4.72 -24.94 4.46
CA ASP A 325 3.78 -25.91 5.03
C ASP A 325 3.28 -26.95 3.99
N SER A 326 3.71 -26.83 2.73
CA SER A 326 3.17 -27.59 1.59
C SER A 326 4.21 -27.69 0.47
N PHE A 327 3.86 -28.33 -0.65
CA PHE A 327 4.74 -28.54 -1.81
C PHE A 327 5.97 -29.41 -1.51
N ASP A 328 5.77 -30.51 -0.78
CA ASP A 328 6.85 -31.47 -0.43
C ASP A 328 7.68 -31.93 -1.63
N GLU A 329 7.03 -32.20 -2.78
CA GLU A 329 7.75 -32.59 -4.00
C GLU A 329 8.72 -31.50 -4.49
N PHE A 330 8.34 -30.23 -4.37
CA PHE A 330 9.23 -29.12 -4.70
C PHE A 330 10.41 -29.07 -3.72
N ILE A 331 10.14 -29.17 -2.42
CA ILE A 331 11.19 -29.18 -1.38
C ILE A 331 12.17 -30.34 -1.63
N ILE A 332 11.66 -31.56 -1.81
CA ILE A 332 12.48 -32.75 -2.12
C ILE A 332 13.29 -32.54 -3.40
N SER A 333 12.68 -32.01 -4.46
CA SER A 333 13.40 -31.73 -5.71
C SER A 333 14.48 -30.66 -5.54
N SER A 334 14.35 -29.77 -4.57
CA SER A 334 15.33 -28.71 -4.29
C SER A 334 16.61 -29.24 -3.62
N PHE A 335 16.54 -30.38 -2.91
CA PHE A 335 17.71 -31.10 -2.38
C PHE A 335 18.50 -31.86 -3.46
N MET A 336 17.90 -32.13 -4.62
CA MET A 336 18.53 -32.91 -5.67
C MET A 336 19.50 -32.03 -6.47
N PRO A 337 20.78 -32.40 -6.60
CA PRO A 337 21.80 -31.49 -7.13
C PRO A 337 21.62 -31.17 -8.61
N THR A 338 21.76 -29.88 -8.96
CA THR A 338 22.67 -29.51 -10.05
C THR A 338 24.09 -29.97 -9.65
N PRO A 339 24.90 -30.52 -10.58
CA PRO A 339 25.63 -31.80 -10.47
C PRO A 339 26.79 -31.89 -9.42
N SER A 340 26.55 -31.61 -8.14
CA SER A 340 27.50 -31.87 -7.04
C SER A 340 26.85 -32.63 -5.86
N PRO A 341 27.25 -33.89 -5.57
CA PRO A 341 26.72 -34.70 -4.46
C PRO A 341 27.04 -34.18 -3.04
N GLU A 342 28.06 -33.33 -2.91
CA GLU A 342 28.55 -32.83 -1.61
C GLU A 342 27.54 -31.89 -0.94
N LEU A 343 26.96 -30.96 -1.72
CA LEU A 343 25.97 -29.98 -1.26
C LEU A 343 24.66 -30.61 -0.73
N ALA A 344 24.23 -31.73 -1.32
CA ALA A 344 23.03 -32.44 -0.90
C ALA A 344 23.23 -33.14 0.46
N THR A 345 24.44 -33.62 0.72
CA THR A 345 24.79 -34.29 1.98
C THR A 345 24.90 -33.26 3.11
N GLU A 346 25.51 -32.10 2.85
CA GLU A 346 25.59 -30.97 3.79
C GLU A 346 24.20 -30.46 4.19
N SER A 347 23.30 -30.27 3.22
CA SER A 347 21.92 -29.82 3.49
C SER A 347 21.13 -30.82 4.35
N LEU A 348 21.34 -32.13 4.17
CA LEU A 348 20.69 -33.15 5.01
C LEU A 348 21.23 -33.15 6.44
N HIS A 349 22.53 -32.92 6.63
CA HIS A 349 23.12 -32.77 7.97
C HIS A 349 22.61 -31.51 8.69
N GLU A 350 22.50 -30.38 7.99
CA GLU A 350 21.89 -29.15 8.53
C GLU A 350 20.46 -29.37 9.05
N LEU A 351 19.65 -30.13 8.30
CA LEU A 351 18.28 -30.46 8.71
C LEU A 351 18.22 -31.33 9.97
N ASP A 352 19.14 -32.29 10.09
CA ASP A 352 19.19 -33.15 11.27
C ASP A 352 19.61 -32.34 12.51
N ASP A 353 20.56 -31.41 12.39
CA ASP A 353 20.97 -30.53 13.49
C ASP A 353 19.82 -29.63 13.96
N LEU A 354 19.05 -29.06 13.03
CA LEU A 354 17.87 -28.22 13.35
C LEU A 354 16.72 -28.96 14.06
N ARG A 355 16.67 -30.30 14.00
CA ARG A 355 15.64 -31.10 14.68
C ARG A 355 16.01 -31.48 16.11
N HIS A 356 17.27 -31.29 16.50
CA HIS A 356 17.78 -31.65 17.82
C HIS A 356 17.89 -30.46 18.79
N ASP A 357 17.67 -29.24 18.30
CA ASP A 357 17.45 -28.00 19.07
C ASP A 357 15.94 -27.69 19.22
#